data_AF-A0A519GY79-F1
#
_entry.id   AF-A0A519GY79-F1
#
_cell.length_a   1.000
_cell.length_b   1.000
_cell.length_c   1.000
_cell.angle_alpha   90.00
_cell.angle_beta   90.00
_cell.angle_gamma   90.00
#
_symmetry.space_group_name_H-M   'P 1'
#
loop_
_entity.id
_entity.type
_entity.pdbx_description
1 polymer ?
#
loop_
_entity_poly.entity_id
_entity_poly.type
_entity_poly.pdbx_seq_one_letter_code
_entity_poly.pdbx_strand_id
1 'polypeptide(L)'
;LTAPAAFAAIGDELAIVEVKGSGLAHLWVFSDGSAGYCLDMDKAPPRADATMREADWDTYYGAGQPWNEDPTVRGKVLWVLSHSYPALTAEEVSELTGLPAMTESELITATQYAIWSFTNGKNWSPDFVAGLPALYGWLTDNATPIQPNSPDGGSVDLEEGPGFTNIIGQPIGPFEVSADDIAVVNVSATAGATVVDAAGAPVSSARDGEEVWLDADAPVSATITAEGTYVHHTGRIWTYPPAPAVYQELSMGSAQPIIRRDAITVEIVDETPVPEPPVLPEPSVTPEPPVTPEPVDPPVVPEVPVTPEEPAAPEEPDARAPAKEAPLASGKETAKLAVTGGELPSWLTGSALAALGVGAGLLVAIRRRTFVER
;
A
#
# COMPACT_ATOMS: atom_id res chain seq x y z
N LEU A 1 -20.87 36.49 -32.90
CA LEU A 1 -20.82 35.02 -32.75
C LEU A 1 -19.37 34.60 -32.96
N THR A 2 -18.57 34.78 -31.92
CA THR A 2 -17.20 34.30 -31.84
C THR A 2 -17.24 32.78 -31.73
N ALA A 3 -16.44 32.09 -32.55
CA ALA A 3 -16.30 30.64 -32.50
C ALA A 3 -15.94 30.20 -31.06
N PRO A 4 -16.48 29.07 -30.56
CA PRO A 4 -15.99 28.52 -29.30
C PRO A 4 -14.50 28.22 -29.46
N ALA A 5 -13.71 28.60 -28.46
CA ALA A 5 -12.29 28.28 -28.39
C ALA A 5 -12.12 26.79 -28.71
N ALA A 6 -11.20 26.47 -29.62
CA ALA A 6 -10.85 25.10 -29.93
C ALA A 6 -10.47 24.41 -28.62
N PHE A 7 -11.31 23.46 -28.17
CA PHE A 7 -10.96 22.54 -27.10
C PHE A 7 -9.66 21.88 -27.50
N ALA A 8 -8.59 22.17 -26.76
CA ALA A 8 -7.34 21.46 -26.96
C ALA A 8 -7.58 20.03 -26.45
N ALA A 9 -8.01 19.15 -27.35
CA ALA A 9 -7.85 17.72 -27.21
C ALA A 9 -6.40 17.47 -26.81
N ILE A 10 -6.17 16.88 -25.63
CA ILE A 10 -4.82 16.54 -25.20
C ILE A 10 -4.41 15.19 -25.81
N GLY A 11 -5.36 14.30 -26.11
CA GLY A 11 -5.04 12.92 -26.48
C GLY A 11 -6.12 12.15 -27.21
N ASP A 12 -6.27 10.90 -26.79
CA ASP A 12 -6.91 9.80 -27.52
C ASP A 12 -8.44 9.87 -27.59
N GLU A 13 -9.00 9.11 -28.52
CA GLU A 13 -10.44 8.87 -28.64
C GLU A 13 -10.73 7.39 -28.35
N LEU A 14 -11.65 7.14 -27.42
CA LEU A 14 -12.07 5.79 -27.05
C LEU A 14 -13.58 5.65 -27.20
N ALA A 15 -14.01 4.55 -27.83
CA ALA A 15 -15.42 4.22 -27.93
C ALA A 15 -15.88 3.48 -26.68
N ILE A 16 -17.05 3.84 -26.15
CA ILE A 16 -17.75 3.03 -25.17
C ILE A 16 -18.25 1.77 -25.88
N VAL A 17 -17.95 0.60 -25.32
CA VAL A 17 -18.30 -0.71 -25.88
C VAL A 17 -19.22 -1.52 -24.97
N GLU A 18 -19.23 -1.21 -23.67
CA GLU A 18 -20.12 -1.85 -22.69
C GLU A 18 -20.43 -0.86 -21.54
N VAL A 19 -21.63 -1.01 -20.98
CA VAL A 19 -22.06 -0.28 -19.78
C VAL A 19 -22.53 -1.30 -18.75
N LYS A 20 -21.86 -1.32 -17.60
CA LYS A 20 -22.21 -2.17 -16.46
C LYS A 20 -22.82 -1.34 -15.33
N GLY A 21 -23.43 -2.01 -14.35
CA GLY A 21 -24.08 -1.37 -13.21
C GLY A 21 -25.59 -1.17 -13.39
N SER A 22 -26.20 -0.41 -12.48
CA SER A 22 -27.65 -0.17 -12.48
C SER A 22 -28.04 1.16 -11.86
N GLY A 23 -29.24 1.64 -12.21
CA GLY A 23 -29.76 2.90 -11.70
C GLY A 23 -28.95 4.10 -12.20
N LEU A 24 -28.38 4.86 -11.27
CA LEU A 24 -27.50 5.99 -11.61
C LEU A 24 -26.03 5.56 -11.73
N ALA A 25 -25.63 4.47 -11.07
CA ALA A 25 -24.25 4.06 -11.01
C ALA A 25 -23.89 3.13 -12.17
N HIS A 26 -23.01 3.63 -13.04
CA HIS A 26 -22.52 2.90 -14.20
C HIS A 26 -21.01 2.83 -14.20
N LEU A 27 -20.50 1.70 -14.68
CA LEU A 27 -19.11 1.54 -15.10
C LEU A 27 -19.10 1.50 -16.63
N TRP A 28 -18.40 2.44 -17.25
CA TRP A 28 -18.30 2.57 -18.70
C TRP A 28 -17.04 1.89 -19.17
N VAL A 29 -17.17 0.82 -19.97
CA VAL A 29 -16.03 0.07 -20.51
C VAL A 29 -15.74 0.56 -21.91
N PHE A 30 -14.46 0.84 -22.18
CA PHE A 30 -13.97 1.40 -23.42
C PHE A 30 -13.32 0.36 -24.34
N SER A 31 -13.12 0.75 -25.60
CA SER A 31 -12.59 -0.10 -26.66
C SER A 31 -11.18 -0.64 -26.42
N ASP A 32 -10.40 -0.02 -25.54
CA ASP A 32 -9.07 -0.49 -25.14
C ASP A 32 -9.09 -1.43 -23.92
N GLY A 33 -10.25 -1.59 -23.28
CA GLY A 33 -10.45 -2.36 -22.04
C GLY A 33 -10.45 -1.52 -20.77
N SER A 34 -10.16 -0.21 -20.85
CA SER A 34 -10.26 0.68 -19.69
C SER A 34 -11.71 0.82 -19.25
N ALA A 35 -11.87 1.20 -18.00
CA ALA A 35 -13.18 1.41 -17.42
C ALA A 35 -13.21 2.72 -16.62
N GLY A 36 -14.29 3.46 -16.78
CA GLY A 36 -14.46 4.78 -16.22
C GLY A 36 -15.74 4.95 -15.41
N TYR A 37 -15.66 5.80 -14.40
CA TYR A 37 -16.78 6.23 -13.58
C TYR A 37 -17.13 7.69 -13.82
N CYS A 38 -18.39 8.02 -13.58
CA CYS A 38 -18.92 9.38 -13.72
C CYS A 38 -18.32 10.32 -12.67
N LEU A 39 -17.97 11.54 -13.10
CA LEU A 39 -17.49 12.62 -12.24
C LEU A 39 -18.59 13.63 -11.85
N ASP A 40 -19.67 13.74 -12.61
CA ASP A 40 -20.75 14.69 -12.34
C ASP A 40 -22.13 14.05 -12.42
N MET A 41 -22.71 13.75 -11.27
CA MET A 41 -24.02 13.09 -11.26
C MET A 41 -25.19 13.95 -11.72
N ASP A 42 -25.02 15.27 -11.79
CA ASP A 42 -26.10 16.19 -12.18
C ASP A 42 -26.21 16.30 -13.72
N LYS A 43 -25.32 15.61 -14.47
CA LYS A 43 -25.35 15.48 -15.93
C LYS A 43 -25.95 14.18 -16.43
N ALA A 44 -26.38 14.20 -17.70
CA ALA A 44 -26.91 13.03 -18.36
C ALA A 44 -25.79 11.99 -18.63
N PRO A 45 -26.04 10.69 -18.41
CA PRO A 45 -25.07 9.66 -18.75
C PRO A 45 -24.72 9.70 -20.24
N PRO A 46 -23.44 9.45 -20.62
CA PRO A 46 -23.04 9.32 -22.01
C PRO A 46 -23.91 8.32 -22.76
N ARG A 47 -23.93 8.42 -24.10
CA ARG A 47 -24.55 7.37 -24.90
C ARG A 47 -23.69 6.11 -24.82
N ALA A 48 -24.32 4.94 -24.77
CA ALA A 48 -23.62 3.66 -24.71
C ALA A 48 -22.72 3.37 -25.93
N ASP A 49 -22.87 4.11 -27.02
CA ASP A 49 -22.07 4.05 -28.24
C ASP A 49 -21.24 5.32 -28.47
N ALA A 50 -21.08 6.16 -27.45
CA ALA A 50 -20.33 7.41 -27.58
C ALA A 50 -18.83 7.15 -27.74
N THR A 51 -18.21 7.93 -28.64
CA THR A 51 -16.76 8.13 -28.64
C THR A 51 -16.43 9.28 -27.70
N MET A 52 -15.72 8.95 -26.62
CA MET A 52 -15.22 9.91 -25.65
C MET A 52 -13.82 10.36 -26.05
N ARG A 53 -13.44 11.56 -25.64
CA ARG A 53 -12.13 12.15 -25.90
C ARG A 53 -11.46 12.52 -24.59
N GLU A 54 -10.19 12.17 -24.47
CA GLU A 54 -9.36 12.57 -23.34
C GLU A 54 -9.17 14.10 -23.32
N ALA A 55 -9.28 14.68 -22.14
CA ALA A 55 -9.15 16.11 -21.91
C ALA A 55 -8.57 16.42 -20.52
N ASP A 56 -8.13 17.66 -20.34
CA ASP A 56 -7.69 18.16 -19.04
C ASP A 56 -8.89 18.50 -18.13
N TRP A 57 -8.63 18.60 -16.83
CA TRP A 57 -9.62 19.02 -15.84
C TRP A 57 -10.10 20.46 -16.02
N ASP A 58 -9.35 21.31 -16.72
CA ASP A 58 -9.80 22.67 -17.08
C ASP A 58 -10.92 22.68 -18.13
N THR A 59 -11.12 21.57 -18.84
CA THR A 59 -12.21 21.37 -19.81
C THR A 59 -13.48 20.80 -19.17
N TYR A 60 -13.45 20.52 -17.87
CA TYR A 60 -14.61 20.03 -17.13
C TYR A 60 -15.72 21.08 -17.12
N TYR A 61 -16.94 20.66 -17.46
CA TYR A 61 -18.12 21.52 -17.55
C TYR A 61 -19.14 21.19 -16.46
N GLY A 62 -18.76 21.16 -15.19
CA GLY A 62 -19.68 20.77 -14.11
C GLY A 62 -20.95 21.61 -14.01
N ALA A 63 -22.07 20.97 -13.62
CA ALA A 63 -23.33 21.65 -13.34
C ALA A 63 -23.40 22.26 -11.91
N GLY A 64 -22.41 21.97 -11.05
CA GLY A 64 -22.31 22.39 -9.65
C GLY A 64 -20.89 22.81 -9.23
N GLN A 65 -20.68 23.12 -7.93
CA GLN A 65 -19.44 23.65 -7.33
C GLN A 65 -18.16 23.01 -7.91
N PRO A 66 -17.06 23.76 -8.18
CA PRO A 66 -15.93 23.30 -8.98
C PRO A 66 -14.95 22.42 -8.18
N TRP A 67 -15.39 21.23 -7.77
CA TRP A 67 -14.53 20.23 -7.11
C TRP A 67 -13.36 19.79 -8.01
N ASN A 68 -13.50 19.97 -9.33
CA ASN A 68 -12.44 19.75 -10.30
C ASN A 68 -11.26 20.71 -10.14
N GLU A 69 -11.35 21.84 -9.44
CA GLU A 69 -10.23 22.77 -9.25
C GLU A 69 -9.29 22.34 -8.11
N ASP A 70 -9.74 21.48 -7.20
CA ASP A 70 -8.97 21.02 -6.05
C ASP A 70 -8.17 19.74 -6.40
N PRO A 71 -6.82 19.78 -6.45
CA PRO A 71 -6.02 18.60 -6.75
C PRO A 71 -6.17 17.50 -5.69
N THR A 72 -6.59 17.83 -4.46
CA THR A 72 -6.85 16.83 -3.42
C THR A 72 -8.10 16.00 -3.72
N VAL A 73 -9.13 16.61 -4.33
CA VAL A 73 -10.31 15.89 -4.80
C VAL A 73 -9.94 14.95 -5.93
N ARG A 74 -9.18 15.43 -6.92
CA ARG A 74 -8.71 14.62 -8.04
C ARG A 74 -7.91 13.41 -7.54
N GLY A 75 -7.00 13.64 -6.59
CA GLY A 75 -6.21 12.56 -6.00
C GLY A 75 -7.03 11.54 -5.22
N LYS A 76 -8.10 11.96 -4.54
CA LYS A 76 -9.02 11.01 -3.87
C LYS A 76 -9.82 10.17 -4.86
N VAL A 77 -10.24 10.75 -5.99
CA VAL A 77 -10.87 9.98 -7.07
C VAL A 77 -9.90 8.93 -7.60
N LEU A 78 -8.64 9.30 -7.86
CA LEU A 78 -7.63 8.34 -8.29
C LEU A 78 -7.42 7.24 -7.26
N TRP A 79 -7.31 7.58 -5.98
CA TRP A 79 -7.18 6.58 -4.92
C TRP A 79 -8.35 5.59 -4.90
N VAL A 80 -9.59 6.08 -5.00
CA VAL A 80 -10.78 5.21 -5.07
C VAL A 80 -10.72 4.27 -6.28
N LEU A 81 -10.25 4.77 -7.43
CA LEU A 81 -10.10 3.96 -8.64
C LEU A 81 -9.00 2.89 -8.51
N SER A 82 -7.98 3.08 -7.67
CA SER A 82 -6.94 2.07 -7.40
C SER A 82 -7.32 1.07 -6.28
N HIS A 83 -8.24 1.45 -5.38
CA HIS A 83 -8.60 0.66 -4.18
C HIS A 83 -10.01 0.06 -4.26
N SER A 84 -10.56 -0.07 -5.47
CA SER A 84 -11.91 -0.56 -5.68
C SER A 84 -12.07 -1.21 -7.05
N TYR A 85 -13.29 -1.61 -7.37
CA TYR A 85 -13.60 -2.25 -8.64
C TYR A 85 -13.48 -1.27 -9.82
N PRO A 86 -12.97 -1.68 -11.00
CA PRO A 86 -12.45 -3.00 -11.33
C PRO A 86 -10.93 -3.16 -11.15
N ALA A 87 -10.24 -2.18 -10.55
CA ALA A 87 -8.80 -2.32 -10.26
C ALA A 87 -8.52 -3.51 -9.33
N LEU A 88 -9.41 -3.72 -8.38
CA LEU A 88 -9.44 -4.88 -7.49
C LEU A 88 -10.66 -5.77 -7.78
N THR A 89 -10.48 -7.07 -7.64
CA THR A 89 -11.55 -8.07 -7.65
C THR A 89 -12.45 -7.95 -6.42
N ALA A 90 -13.59 -8.66 -6.41
CA ALA A 90 -14.50 -8.66 -5.27
C ALA A 90 -13.83 -9.23 -4.01
N GLU A 91 -13.00 -10.26 -4.20
CA GLU A 91 -12.21 -10.93 -3.18
C GLU A 91 -11.13 -9.99 -2.63
N GLU A 92 -10.34 -9.33 -3.49
CA GLU A 92 -9.32 -8.37 -3.05
C GLU A 92 -9.94 -7.17 -2.30
N VAL A 93 -11.11 -6.67 -2.71
CA VAL A 93 -11.84 -5.63 -1.96
C VAL A 93 -12.29 -6.15 -0.60
N SER A 94 -12.78 -7.40 -0.53
CA SER A 94 -13.20 -8.04 0.71
C SER A 94 -12.03 -8.16 1.70
N GLU A 95 -10.87 -8.60 1.22
CA GLU A 95 -9.63 -8.71 2.01
C GLU A 95 -9.10 -7.34 2.45
N LEU A 96 -9.02 -6.37 1.52
CA LEU A 96 -8.53 -5.02 1.79
C LEU A 96 -9.34 -4.34 2.91
N THR A 97 -10.67 -4.51 2.88
CA THR A 97 -11.60 -3.80 3.75
C THR A 97 -12.07 -4.59 4.97
N GLY A 98 -11.87 -5.91 4.97
CA GLY A 98 -12.45 -6.84 5.95
C GLY A 98 -13.98 -7.00 5.84
N LEU A 99 -14.60 -6.49 4.78
CA LEU A 99 -16.03 -6.60 4.53
C LEU A 99 -16.35 -7.92 3.80
N PRO A 100 -17.57 -8.48 3.92
CA PRO A 100 -17.97 -9.64 3.13
C PRO A 100 -17.87 -9.37 1.62
N ALA A 101 -17.54 -10.40 0.84
CA ALA A 101 -17.50 -10.30 -0.61
C ALA A 101 -18.84 -9.78 -1.18
N MET A 102 -18.75 -8.81 -2.08
CA MET A 102 -19.89 -8.11 -2.67
C MET A 102 -20.05 -8.52 -4.15
N THR A 103 -21.26 -8.37 -4.68
CA THR A 103 -21.50 -8.57 -6.11
C THR A 103 -20.87 -7.46 -6.95
N GLU A 104 -20.62 -7.73 -8.23
CA GLU A 104 -20.13 -6.72 -9.19
C GLU A 104 -20.99 -5.43 -9.16
N SER A 105 -22.32 -5.58 -9.12
CA SER A 105 -23.22 -4.41 -9.08
C SER A 105 -23.10 -3.62 -7.78
N GLU A 106 -22.88 -4.27 -6.65
CA GLU A 106 -22.67 -3.58 -5.37
C GLU A 106 -21.35 -2.84 -5.33
N LEU A 107 -20.28 -3.44 -5.85
CA LEU A 107 -18.97 -2.80 -6.00
C LEU A 107 -19.08 -1.57 -6.89
N ILE A 108 -19.60 -1.71 -8.11
CA ILE A 108 -19.80 -0.59 -9.05
C ILE A 108 -20.56 0.56 -8.40
N THR A 109 -21.63 0.23 -7.64
CA THR A 109 -22.43 1.25 -6.99
C THR A 109 -21.67 1.93 -5.85
N ALA A 110 -20.97 1.17 -4.98
CA ALA A 110 -20.20 1.75 -3.88
C ALA A 110 -19.05 2.64 -4.39
N THR A 111 -18.29 2.19 -5.40
CA THR A 111 -17.21 2.96 -6.02
C THR A 111 -17.75 4.27 -6.61
N GLN A 112 -18.83 4.22 -7.38
CA GLN A 112 -19.42 5.41 -7.99
C GLN A 112 -19.92 6.42 -6.96
N TYR A 113 -20.55 5.95 -5.88
CA TYR A 113 -21.06 6.82 -4.82
C TYR A 113 -19.92 7.43 -3.99
N ALA A 114 -18.82 6.71 -3.77
CA ALA A 114 -17.62 7.24 -3.14
C ALA A 114 -17.02 8.38 -3.98
N ILE A 115 -16.92 8.19 -5.31
CA ILE A 115 -16.48 9.25 -6.24
C ILE A 115 -17.38 10.48 -6.14
N TRP A 116 -18.71 10.32 -6.21
CA TRP A 116 -19.65 11.44 -6.11
C TRP A 116 -19.69 12.12 -4.74
N SER A 117 -19.27 11.42 -3.68
CA SER A 117 -19.06 12.05 -2.37
C SER A 117 -18.03 13.18 -2.47
N PHE A 118 -16.97 12.96 -3.24
CA PHE A 118 -15.91 13.93 -3.45
C PHE A 118 -16.24 14.93 -4.56
N THR A 119 -16.80 14.47 -5.69
CA THR A 119 -16.98 15.32 -6.89
C THR A 119 -18.29 16.09 -6.92
N ASN A 120 -19.31 15.68 -6.16
CA ASN A 120 -20.59 16.38 -6.06
C ASN A 120 -20.91 16.83 -4.62
N GLY A 121 -20.03 16.53 -3.65
CA GLY A 121 -20.18 16.95 -2.24
C GLY A 121 -21.41 16.37 -1.55
N LYS A 122 -21.95 15.25 -2.04
CA LYS A 122 -23.17 14.64 -1.49
C LYS A 122 -22.82 13.61 -0.43
N ASN A 123 -23.48 13.72 0.72
CA ASN A 123 -23.41 12.70 1.76
C ASN A 123 -24.64 11.79 1.63
N TRP A 124 -24.39 10.49 1.47
CA TRP A 124 -25.43 9.51 1.21
C TRP A 124 -25.94 8.90 2.52
N SER A 125 -27.26 8.83 2.70
CA SER A 125 -27.83 8.16 3.87
C SER A 125 -27.47 6.68 3.87
N PRO A 126 -27.07 6.09 5.02
CA PRO A 126 -26.87 4.65 5.14
C PRO A 126 -28.11 3.82 4.76
N ASP A 127 -29.31 4.40 4.86
CA ASP A 127 -30.57 3.72 4.53
C ASP A 127 -30.81 3.56 3.02
N PHE A 128 -29.93 4.12 2.17
CA PHE A 128 -30.18 4.23 0.74
C PHE A 128 -30.11 2.88 0.01
N VAL A 129 -29.27 1.92 0.43
CA VAL A 129 -29.24 0.54 -0.10
C VAL A 129 -28.56 -0.41 0.92
N ALA A 130 -29.06 -1.63 1.13
CA ALA A 130 -28.40 -2.60 2.01
C ALA A 130 -27.08 -3.09 1.38
N GLY A 131 -25.97 -3.04 2.12
CA GLY A 131 -24.63 -3.44 1.68
C GLY A 131 -23.72 -2.28 1.28
N LEU A 132 -24.26 -1.24 0.62
CA LEU A 132 -23.50 -0.08 0.16
C LEU A 132 -22.79 0.76 1.24
N PRO A 133 -23.38 1.05 2.41
CA PRO A 133 -22.81 2.01 3.36
C PRO A 133 -21.44 1.61 3.88
N ALA A 134 -21.16 0.30 3.95
CA ALA A 134 -19.92 -0.20 4.51
C ALA A 134 -18.74 0.08 3.56
N LEU A 135 -18.82 -0.37 2.29
CA LEU A 135 -17.75 -0.13 1.33
C LEU A 135 -17.68 1.34 0.92
N TYR A 136 -18.83 2.00 0.70
CA TYR A 136 -18.88 3.44 0.47
C TYR A 136 -18.18 4.21 1.59
N GLY A 137 -18.57 3.96 2.85
CA GLY A 137 -18.02 4.62 4.02
C GLY A 137 -16.53 4.34 4.16
N TRP A 138 -16.12 3.07 4.00
CA TRP A 138 -14.71 2.69 4.05
C TRP A 138 -13.90 3.44 2.98
N LEU A 139 -14.36 3.47 1.73
CA LEU A 139 -13.67 4.19 0.65
C LEU A 139 -13.58 5.69 0.95
N THR A 140 -14.66 6.31 1.45
CA THR A 140 -14.65 7.75 1.73
C THR A 140 -13.81 8.13 2.95
N ASP A 141 -13.76 7.26 3.96
CA ASP A 141 -13.04 7.50 5.21
C ASP A 141 -11.53 7.24 5.07
N ASN A 142 -11.12 6.31 4.19
CA ASN A 142 -9.72 5.93 3.99
C ASN A 142 -9.05 6.61 2.79
N ALA A 143 -9.80 7.28 1.90
CA ALA A 143 -9.22 7.89 0.71
C ALA A 143 -8.17 8.96 1.04
N THR A 144 -6.92 8.64 0.70
CA THR A 144 -5.79 9.56 0.75
C THR A 144 -5.48 10.06 -0.66
N PRO A 145 -5.31 11.38 -0.89
CA PRO A 145 -5.06 11.87 -2.24
C PRO A 145 -3.75 11.33 -2.82
N ILE A 146 -3.82 10.68 -3.98
CA ILE A 146 -2.63 10.27 -4.76
C ILE A 146 -2.42 11.19 -5.96
N GLN A 147 -1.19 11.22 -6.48
CA GLN A 147 -0.89 11.93 -7.72
C GLN A 147 -1.09 11.01 -8.93
N PRO A 148 -1.28 11.56 -10.14
CA PRO A 148 -1.09 10.79 -11.37
C PRO A 148 0.29 10.11 -11.35
N ASN A 149 0.35 8.87 -11.81
CA ASN A 149 1.53 8.01 -11.68
C ASN A 149 2.11 7.65 -13.07
N SER A 150 3.27 6.99 -13.09
CA SER A 150 3.99 6.65 -14.34
C SER A 150 3.33 5.45 -15.05
N PRO A 151 3.32 5.37 -16.39
CA PRO A 151 2.86 4.14 -17.06
C PRO A 151 3.65 2.89 -16.66
N ASP A 152 4.91 3.02 -16.23
CA ASP A 152 5.76 1.88 -15.81
C ASP A 152 5.96 1.81 -14.28
N GLY A 153 5.08 2.44 -13.49
CA GLY A 153 5.21 2.55 -12.03
C GLY A 153 4.87 1.29 -11.22
N GLY A 154 4.83 1.43 -9.90
CA GLY A 154 4.54 0.38 -8.93
C GLY A 154 5.65 -0.66 -8.75
N SER A 155 5.78 -1.21 -7.55
CA SER A 155 6.69 -2.32 -7.24
C SER A 155 6.09 -3.28 -6.21
N VAL A 156 6.55 -4.52 -6.25
CA VAL A 156 6.33 -5.54 -5.21
C VAL A 156 7.66 -6.21 -5.00
N ASP A 157 8.11 -6.24 -3.75
CA ASP A 157 9.39 -6.80 -3.35
C ASP A 157 9.17 -7.69 -2.12
N LEU A 158 9.91 -8.80 -2.06
CA LEU A 158 9.97 -9.68 -0.90
C LEU A 158 11.38 -9.68 -0.34
N GLU A 159 11.51 -9.60 0.98
CA GLU A 159 12.79 -9.73 1.68
C GLU A 159 12.68 -10.70 2.86
N GLU A 160 13.79 -11.38 3.19
CA GLU A 160 13.88 -12.14 4.44
C GLU A 160 13.99 -11.16 5.61
N GLY A 161 12.97 -11.13 6.46
CA GLY A 161 12.87 -10.18 7.57
C GLY A 161 13.77 -10.53 8.76
N PRO A 162 13.90 -9.62 9.75
CA PRO A 162 14.66 -9.84 10.96
C PRO A 162 14.21 -11.11 11.72
N GLY A 163 15.18 -11.96 12.05
CA GLY A 163 14.89 -13.21 12.76
C GLY A 163 14.44 -14.35 11.84
N PHE A 164 14.65 -14.22 10.54
CA PHE A 164 14.38 -15.26 9.54
C PHE A 164 14.88 -16.65 9.97
N THR A 165 14.01 -17.65 9.87
CA THR A 165 14.33 -19.07 10.03
C THR A 165 13.69 -19.91 8.93
N ASN A 166 14.39 -20.95 8.48
CA ASN A 166 13.93 -21.93 7.49
C ASN A 166 13.73 -23.34 8.07
N ILE A 167 13.56 -23.43 9.38
CA ILE A 167 13.46 -24.69 10.11
C ILE A 167 11.98 -25.06 10.33
N ILE A 168 11.60 -26.28 9.96
CA ILE A 168 10.23 -26.80 10.20
C ILE A 168 9.92 -26.91 11.69
N GLY A 169 8.62 -26.86 12.02
CA GLY A 169 8.13 -26.93 13.39
C GLY A 169 7.91 -25.56 14.04
N GLN A 170 8.21 -24.47 13.33
CA GLN A 170 7.79 -23.09 13.58
C GLN A 170 7.42 -22.44 12.23
N PRO A 171 6.68 -21.30 12.21
CA PRO A 171 6.50 -20.51 10.99
C PRO A 171 7.86 -20.13 10.37
N ILE A 172 8.04 -20.46 9.10
CA ILE A 172 9.26 -20.21 8.31
C ILE A 172 9.21 -18.79 7.75
N GLY A 173 10.21 -17.98 8.01
CA GLY A 173 10.16 -16.53 7.79
C GLY A 173 10.63 -15.75 9.03
N PRO A 174 10.27 -14.46 9.17
CA PRO A 174 9.31 -13.72 8.35
C PRO A 174 9.83 -13.38 6.94
N PHE A 175 8.91 -13.23 5.99
CA PHE A 175 9.13 -12.51 4.74
C PHE A 175 8.44 -11.15 4.84
N GLU A 176 9.20 -10.07 4.69
CA GLU A 176 8.67 -8.71 4.62
C GLU A 176 8.17 -8.44 3.21
N VAL A 177 6.92 -7.96 3.09
CA VAL A 177 6.31 -7.54 1.83
C VAL A 177 6.43 -6.03 1.70
N SER A 178 7.10 -5.54 0.66
CA SER A 178 7.13 -4.12 0.31
C SER A 178 6.37 -3.88 -0.99
N ALA A 179 5.55 -2.83 -1.04
CA ALA A 179 4.79 -2.50 -2.23
C ALA A 179 4.60 -0.99 -2.40
N ASP A 180 4.84 -0.50 -3.63
CA ASP A 180 4.63 0.90 -4.01
C ASP A 180 3.48 1.01 -5.03
N ASP A 181 2.61 2.01 -4.84
CA ASP A 181 1.41 2.26 -5.65
C ASP A 181 0.51 1.02 -5.91
N ILE A 182 0.48 0.07 -4.96
CA ILE A 182 -0.29 -1.17 -5.03
C ILE A 182 -1.11 -1.33 -3.75
N ALA A 183 -2.43 -1.51 -3.91
CA ALA A 183 -3.36 -1.55 -2.79
C ALA A 183 -3.36 -2.90 -2.05
N VAL A 184 -3.16 -4.00 -2.78
CA VAL A 184 -3.19 -5.38 -2.27
C VAL A 184 -2.11 -6.18 -2.96
N VAL A 185 -1.34 -6.95 -2.19
CA VAL A 185 -0.37 -7.92 -2.69
C VAL A 185 -0.87 -9.32 -2.38
N ASN A 186 -1.17 -10.11 -3.40
CA ASN A 186 -1.50 -11.52 -3.27
C ASN A 186 -0.22 -12.31 -2.98
N VAL A 187 -0.27 -13.20 -1.98
CA VAL A 187 0.85 -14.06 -1.60
C VAL A 187 0.49 -15.52 -1.78
N SER A 188 1.43 -16.30 -2.29
CA SER A 188 1.25 -17.73 -2.51
C SER A 188 2.57 -18.48 -2.36
N ALA A 189 2.48 -19.80 -2.16
CA ALA A 189 3.64 -20.66 -2.01
C ALA A 189 3.53 -21.93 -2.86
N THR A 190 4.67 -22.51 -3.19
CA THR A 190 4.76 -23.75 -3.97
C THR A 190 5.15 -24.96 -3.10
N ALA A 191 5.25 -26.13 -3.73
CA ALA A 191 5.79 -27.35 -3.14
C ALA A 191 5.08 -27.86 -1.86
N GLY A 192 3.81 -27.49 -1.68
CA GLY A 192 2.99 -27.92 -0.53
C GLY A 192 3.16 -27.05 0.72
N ALA A 193 3.99 -26.00 0.65
CA ALA A 193 4.00 -24.96 1.68
C ALA A 193 2.74 -24.08 1.58
N THR A 194 2.29 -23.55 2.70
CA THR A 194 1.16 -22.60 2.79
C THR A 194 1.66 -21.27 3.33
N VAL A 195 1.19 -20.16 2.78
CA VAL A 195 1.49 -18.83 3.36
C VAL A 195 0.58 -18.60 4.56
N VAL A 196 1.15 -18.20 5.69
CA VAL A 196 0.47 -18.01 6.97
C VAL A 196 0.86 -16.68 7.63
N ASP A 197 0.00 -16.19 8.54
CA ASP A 197 0.32 -15.07 9.42
C ASP A 197 1.21 -15.51 10.61
N ALA A 198 1.56 -14.56 11.48
CA ALA A 198 2.37 -14.81 12.67
C ALA A 198 1.73 -15.83 13.65
N ALA A 199 0.42 -16.02 13.59
CA ALA A 199 -0.32 -16.99 14.41
C ALA A 199 -0.45 -18.37 13.74
N GLY A 200 0.06 -18.53 12.51
CA GLY A 200 -0.07 -19.75 11.71
C GLY A 200 -1.41 -19.89 11.00
N ALA A 201 -2.22 -18.84 10.92
CA ALA A 201 -3.46 -18.85 10.15
C ALA A 201 -3.15 -18.63 8.66
N PRO A 202 -3.74 -19.39 7.73
CA PRO A 202 -3.52 -19.19 6.30
C PRO A 202 -3.91 -17.79 5.83
N VAL A 203 -3.06 -17.18 5.00
CA VAL A 203 -3.30 -15.88 4.37
C VAL A 203 -3.05 -15.96 2.86
N SER A 204 -3.83 -15.20 2.09
CA SER A 204 -3.73 -15.09 0.64
C SER A 204 -3.24 -13.72 0.17
N SER A 205 -3.17 -12.74 1.07
CA SER A 205 -2.72 -11.40 0.75
C SER A 205 -1.99 -10.74 1.92
N ALA A 206 -1.26 -9.68 1.58
CA ALA A 206 -0.53 -8.81 2.48
C ALA A 206 -0.61 -7.36 1.97
N ARG A 207 -0.34 -6.41 2.87
CA ARG A 207 -0.14 -4.99 2.53
C ARG A 207 1.34 -4.63 2.54
N ASP A 208 1.64 -3.44 2.02
CA ASP A 208 2.95 -2.82 2.18
C ASP A 208 3.38 -2.77 3.65
N GLY A 209 4.58 -3.28 3.93
CA GLY A 209 5.17 -3.39 5.27
C GLY A 209 4.63 -4.53 6.14
N GLU A 210 3.71 -5.38 5.66
CA GLU A 210 3.27 -6.55 6.40
C GLU A 210 4.26 -7.72 6.25
N GLU A 211 4.34 -8.55 7.29
CA GLU A 211 5.14 -9.78 7.31
C GLU A 211 4.24 -11.00 7.09
N VAL A 212 4.74 -11.98 6.34
CA VAL A 212 4.12 -13.28 6.15
C VAL A 212 5.12 -14.41 6.38
N TRP A 213 4.63 -15.62 6.63
CA TRP A 213 5.45 -16.82 6.87
C TRP A 213 5.02 -17.95 5.95
N LEU A 214 5.85 -18.97 5.85
CA LEU A 214 5.51 -20.26 5.28
C LEU A 214 5.26 -21.27 6.40
N ASP A 215 4.33 -22.18 6.17
CA ASP A 215 4.13 -23.39 6.96
C ASP A 215 4.33 -24.62 6.06
N ALA A 216 5.07 -25.61 6.55
CA ALA A 216 5.38 -26.83 5.83
C ALA A 216 5.57 -28.02 6.79
N ASP A 217 4.97 -29.16 6.43
CA ASP A 217 4.98 -30.38 7.26
C ASP A 217 6.29 -31.20 7.15
N ALA A 218 7.15 -30.90 6.19
CA ALA A 218 8.38 -31.64 5.91
C ALA A 218 9.43 -30.76 5.22
N PRO A 219 10.72 -31.15 5.27
CA PRO A 219 11.77 -30.46 4.52
C PRO A 219 11.46 -30.42 3.02
N VAL A 220 11.53 -29.24 2.42
CA VAL A 220 11.15 -29.00 1.03
C VAL A 220 11.81 -27.73 0.49
N SER A 221 12.09 -27.68 -0.81
CA SER A 221 12.43 -26.44 -1.52
C SER A 221 11.12 -25.77 -1.93
N ALA A 222 10.72 -24.69 -1.25
CA ALA A 222 9.50 -23.96 -1.52
C ALA A 222 9.79 -22.56 -2.03
N THR A 223 8.94 -22.05 -2.93
CA THR A 223 9.00 -20.67 -3.41
C THR A 223 7.80 -19.91 -2.91
N ILE A 224 8.02 -18.83 -2.15
CA ILE A 224 7.00 -17.81 -1.87
C ILE A 224 6.98 -16.81 -3.04
N THR A 225 5.79 -16.40 -3.46
CA THR A 225 5.58 -15.39 -4.51
C THR A 225 4.62 -14.34 -3.99
N ALA A 226 5.00 -13.08 -4.16
CA ALA A 226 4.16 -11.91 -3.95
C ALA A 226 3.80 -11.31 -5.31
N GLU A 227 2.54 -10.99 -5.52
CA GLU A 227 2.02 -10.45 -6.77
C GLU A 227 1.00 -9.35 -6.51
N GLY A 228 1.21 -8.17 -7.10
CA GLY A 228 0.35 -7.02 -6.93
C GLY A 228 -0.07 -6.43 -8.27
N THR A 229 -1.26 -5.85 -8.29
CA THR A 229 -1.83 -5.18 -9.46
C THR A 229 -1.60 -3.68 -9.37
N TYR A 230 -0.74 -3.15 -10.25
CA TYR A 230 -0.55 -1.71 -10.41
C TYR A 230 -1.51 -1.14 -11.46
N VAL A 231 -2.20 -0.05 -11.12
CA VAL A 231 -3.08 0.66 -12.05
C VAL A 231 -2.49 2.03 -12.38
N HIS A 232 -2.19 2.23 -13.66
CA HIS A 232 -1.77 3.54 -14.14
C HIS A 232 -2.94 4.52 -14.21
N HIS A 233 -2.75 5.70 -13.62
CA HIS A 233 -3.68 6.82 -13.62
C HIS A 233 -3.02 8.04 -14.26
N THR A 234 -3.53 8.44 -15.43
CA THR A 234 -3.12 9.69 -16.09
C THR A 234 -3.63 10.93 -15.35
N GLY A 235 -4.65 10.76 -14.49
CA GLY A 235 -5.34 11.86 -13.86
C GLY A 235 -6.05 12.76 -14.86
N ARG A 236 -6.50 12.22 -16.00
CA ARG A 236 -7.27 12.94 -17.02
C ARG A 236 -8.75 12.61 -16.95
N ILE A 237 -9.55 13.43 -17.64
CA ILE A 237 -10.98 13.20 -17.79
C ILE A 237 -11.33 12.86 -19.23
N TRP A 238 -12.48 12.23 -19.41
CA TRP A 238 -13.00 11.83 -20.71
C TRP A 238 -14.34 12.49 -20.95
N THR A 239 -14.43 13.25 -22.04
CA THR A 239 -15.59 14.09 -22.37
C THR A 239 -16.25 13.61 -23.65
N TYR A 240 -17.55 13.87 -23.82
CA TYR A 240 -18.25 13.65 -25.08
C TYR A 240 -18.22 14.93 -25.94
N PRO A 241 -17.37 15.02 -26.99
CA PRO A 241 -17.12 16.29 -27.69
C PRO A 241 -18.35 16.96 -28.32
N PRO A 242 -19.37 16.24 -28.84
CA PRO A 242 -20.54 16.88 -29.41
C PRO A 242 -21.39 17.68 -28.41
N ALA A 243 -21.32 17.37 -27.11
CA ALA A 243 -22.10 18.07 -26.08
C ALA A 243 -21.48 17.92 -24.66
N PRO A 244 -20.27 18.45 -24.42
CA PRO A 244 -19.53 18.22 -23.17
C PRO A 244 -20.21 18.84 -21.93
N ALA A 245 -21.00 19.89 -22.11
CA ALA A 245 -21.78 20.50 -21.03
C ALA A 245 -23.06 19.70 -20.66
N VAL A 246 -23.46 18.73 -21.48
CA VAL A 246 -24.70 17.96 -21.28
C VAL A 246 -24.42 16.58 -20.68
N TYR A 247 -23.34 15.95 -21.12
CA TYR A 247 -23.02 14.57 -20.76
C TYR A 247 -21.93 14.49 -19.70
N GLN A 248 -22.00 13.46 -18.84
CA GLN A 248 -21.05 13.23 -17.77
C GLN A 248 -19.62 13.08 -18.31
N GLU A 249 -18.69 13.73 -17.63
CA GLU A 249 -17.26 13.42 -17.74
C GLU A 249 -16.94 12.16 -16.96
N LEU A 250 -15.98 11.38 -17.48
CA LEU A 250 -15.55 10.13 -16.86
C LEU A 250 -14.08 10.22 -16.43
N SER A 251 -13.72 9.59 -15.32
CA SER A 251 -12.32 9.32 -14.93
C SER A 251 -12.09 7.82 -14.95
N MET A 252 -10.91 7.41 -15.40
CA MET A 252 -10.59 6.00 -15.67
C MET A 252 -9.36 5.53 -14.89
N GLY A 253 -9.30 4.23 -14.63
CA GLY A 253 -8.04 3.51 -14.45
C GLY A 253 -7.56 2.95 -15.79
N SER A 254 -6.26 2.67 -15.90
CA SER A 254 -5.67 2.03 -17.10
C SER A 254 -6.42 0.76 -17.51
N ALA A 255 -6.52 0.54 -18.83
CA ALA A 255 -7.08 -0.65 -19.45
C ALA A 255 -6.31 -1.94 -19.16
N GLN A 256 -5.03 -1.81 -18.84
CA GLN A 256 -4.11 -2.92 -18.63
C GLN A 256 -3.50 -2.73 -17.25
N PRO A 257 -4.04 -3.38 -16.20
CA PRO A 257 -3.34 -3.49 -14.93
C PRO A 257 -1.97 -4.14 -15.17
N ILE A 258 -0.94 -3.57 -14.57
CA ILE A 258 0.41 -4.08 -14.72
C ILE A 258 0.73 -4.93 -13.49
N ILE A 259 1.00 -6.20 -13.73
CA ILE A 259 1.36 -7.12 -12.65
C ILE A 259 2.81 -6.87 -12.23
N ARG A 260 3.00 -6.64 -10.94
CA ARG A 260 4.30 -6.60 -10.27
C ARG A 260 4.43 -7.85 -9.44
N ARG A 261 5.61 -8.47 -9.46
CA ARG A 261 5.85 -9.72 -8.75
C ARG A 261 7.27 -9.83 -8.28
N ASP A 262 7.43 -10.47 -7.14
CA ASP A 262 8.70 -10.96 -6.64
C ASP A 262 8.53 -12.36 -6.04
N ALA A 263 9.64 -13.11 -5.94
CA ALA A 263 9.62 -14.46 -5.42
C ALA A 263 10.95 -14.85 -4.79
N ILE A 264 10.88 -15.49 -3.62
CA ILE A 264 12.02 -16.05 -2.90
C ILE A 264 11.85 -17.57 -2.81
N THR A 265 12.91 -18.30 -3.15
CA THR A 265 12.99 -19.75 -2.93
C THR A 265 13.79 -20.03 -1.67
N VAL A 266 13.21 -20.81 -0.75
CA VAL A 266 13.78 -21.19 0.52
C VAL A 266 13.88 -22.71 0.63
N GLU A 267 15.07 -23.18 1.01
CA GLU A 267 15.28 -24.57 1.38
C GLU A 267 14.85 -24.77 2.83
N ILE A 268 13.68 -25.37 3.03
CA ILE A 268 13.12 -25.65 4.34
C ILE A 268 13.74 -26.95 4.88
N VAL A 269 14.29 -26.90 6.08
CA VAL A 269 15.05 -28.00 6.69
C VAL A 269 14.45 -28.47 8.00
N ASP A 270 14.75 -29.72 8.36
CA ASP A 270 14.52 -30.24 9.70
C ASP A 270 15.76 -30.02 10.55
N GLU A 271 15.56 -29.59 11.80
CA GLU A 271 16.64 -29.37 12.76
C GLU A 271 17.18 -30.67 13.35
N THR A 272 16.84 -31.83 12.77
CA THR A 272 17.26 -33.13 13.28
C THR A 272 18.78 -33.10 13.52
N PRO A 273 19.24 -33.24 14.78
CA PRO A 273 20.65 -33.10 15.08
C PRO A 273 21.39 -34.18 14.29
N VAL A 274 22.30 -33.75 13.41
CA VAL A 274 23.26 -34.67 12.80
C VAL A 274 23.96 -35.38 13.97
N PRO A 275 23.87 -36.72 14.08
CA PRO A 275 24.53 -37.41 15.19
C PRO A 275 26.01 -37.06 15.15
N GLU A 276 26.50 -36.46 16.23
CA GLU A 276 27.91 -36.17 16.41
C GLU A 276 28.68 -37.48 16.16
N PRO A 277 29.68 -37.49 15.26
CA PRO A 277 30.46 -38.69 15.03
C PRO A 277 30.99 -39.18 16.38
N PRO A 278 30.96 -40.49 16.68
CA PRO A 278 31.37 -40.99 17.98
C PRO A 278 32.77 -40.46 18.29
N VAL A 279 32.90 -39.74 19.40
CA VAL A 279 34.17 -39.23 19.88
C VAL A 279 35.10 -40.43 20.00
N LEU A 280 36.07 -40.52 19.08
CA LEU A 280 37.08 -41.57 19.14
C LEU A 280 37.85 -41.32 20.45
N PRO A 281 38.00 -42.31 21.35
CA PRO A 281 38.70 -42.09 22.60
C PRO A 281 40.10 -41.52 22.30
N GLU A 282 40.39 -40.35 22.88
CA GLU A 282 41.71 -39.73 22.76
C GLU A 282 42.77 -40.76 23.17
N PRO A 283 43.86 -40.94 22.39
CA PRO A 283 44.93 -41.82 22.80
C PRO A 283 45.52 -41.30 24.11
N SER A 284 45.58 -42.19 25.11
CA SER A 284 46.16 -41.93 26.43
C SER A 284 47.49 -41.20 26.32
N VAL A 285 47.53 -39.96 26.81
CA VAL A 285 48.74 -39.15 26.85
C VAL A 285 49.73 -39.81 27.81
N THR A 286 50.85 -40.27 27.29
CA THR A 286 51.97 -40.74 28.11
C THR A 286 52.54 -39.53 28.86
N PRO A 287 52.69 -39.57 30.20
CA PRO A 287 53.16 -38.41 30.95
C PRO A 287 54.57 -38.03 30.52
N GLU A 288 54.77 -36.77 30.14
CA GLU A 288 56.09 -36.20 29.89
C GLU A 288 56.92 -36.13 31.19
N PRO A 289 58.25 -36.31 31.11
CA PRO A 289 59.13 -36.21 32.27
C PRO A 289 59.19 -34.77 32.82
N PRO A 290 59.46 -34.60 34.13
CA PRO A 290 59.42 -33.30 34.79
C PRO A 290 60.52 -32.37 34.25
N VAL A 291 60.12 -31.17 33.85
CA VAL A 291 61.02 -30.10 33.42
C VAL A 291 61.72 -29.48 34.64
N THR A 292 63.04 -29.33 34.54
CA THR A 292 63.90 -28.67 35.53
C THR A 292 63.74 -27.14 35.40
N PRO A 293 63.58 -26.38 36.50
CA PRO A 293 63.39 -24.93 36.41
C PRO A 293 64.71 -24.22 36.04
N GLU A 294 64.64 -23.35 35.03
CA GLU A 294 65.69 -22.39 34.68
C GLU A 294 65.69 -21.17 35.62
N PRO A 295 66.83 -20.44 35.73
CA PRO A 295 67.02 -19.39 36.72
C PRO A 295 66.34 -18.06 36.32
N VAL A 296 65.93 -17.33 37.35
CA VAL A 296 65.19 -16.06 37.31
C VAL A 296 66.07 -14.90 36.81
N ASP A 297 65.61 -14.19 35.78
CA ASP A 297 66.21 -12.94 35.30
C ASP A 297 65.89 -11.72 36.20
N PRO A 298 66.80 -10.71 36.28
CA PRO A 298 66.65 -9.54 37.14
C PRO A 298 65.64 -8.49 36.62
N PRO A 299 65.23 -7.51 37.46
CA PRO A 299 64.04 -6.69 37.21
C PRO A 299 64.23 -5.63 36.12
N VAL A 300 63.17 -5.44 35.33
CA VAL A 300 63.06 -4.41 34.28
C VAL A 300 62.81 -3.03 34.90
N VAL A 301 63.57 -2.05 34.44
CA VAL A 301 63.48 -0.61 34.78
C VAL A 301 62.24 0.02 34.11
N PRO A 302 61.47 0.90 34.77
CA PRO A 302 60.27 1.49 34.17
C PRO A 302 60.60 2.54 33.10
N GLU A 303 59.90 2.45 31.96
CA GLU A 303 59.96 3.43 30.87
C GLU A 303 59.15 4.72 31.18
N VAL A 304 59.63 5.80 30.58
CA VAL A 304 59.24 7.21 30.75
C VAL A 304 57.94 7.50 29.98
N PRO A 305 57.02 8.36 30.47
CA PRO A 305 55.77 8.64 29.78
C PRO A 305 55.99 9.51 28.53
N VAL A 306 55.31 9.15 27.44
CA VAL A 306 55.24 9.92 26.19
C VAL A 306 54.25 11.07 26.30
N THR A 307 54.69 12.23 25.83
CA THR A 307 53.98 13.52 25.76
C THR A 307 52.88 13.50 24.68
N PRO A 308 51.69 14.08 24.93
CA PRO A 308 50.62 14.17 23.92
C PRO A 308 50.94 15.19 22.80
N GLU A 309 50.55 14.86 21.57
CA GLU A 309 50.61 15.73 20.38
C GLU A 309 49.61 16.89 20.42
N GLU A 310 50.02 18.01 19.85
CA GLU A 310 49.34 19.31 19.79
C GLU A 310 48.29 19.35 18.65
N PRO A 311 47.10 19.97 18.83
CA PRO A 311 46.09 20.03 17.78
C PRO A 311 46.40 21.09 16.72
N ALA A 312 46.18 20.75 15.45
CA ALA A 312 46.33 21.66 14.31
C ALA A 312 45.30 22.81 14.33
N ALA A 313 45.77 24.00 13.93
CA ALA A 313 45.01 25.25 13.85
C ALA A 313 44.05 25.30 12.64
N PRO A 314 42.92 26.05 12.70
CA PRO A 314 42.02 26.24 11.57
C PRO A 314 42.44 27.42 10.67
N GLU A 315 42.22 27.27 9.36
CA GLU A 315 42.46 28.29 8.34
C GLU A 315 41.47 29.47 8.41
N GLU A 316 41.98 30.66 8.06
CA GLU A 316 41.31 31.96 8.08
C GLU A 316 40.63 32.27 6.72
N PRO A 317 39.47 32.96 6.68
CA PRO A 317 38.75 33.22 5.44
C PRO A 317 39.22 34.50 4.74
N ASP A 318 39.44 34.40 3.43
CA ASP A 318 39.83 35.51 2.56
C ASP A 318 38.60 36.33 2.10
N ALA A 319 38.77 37.65 2.01
CA ALA A 319 37.70 38.61 1.73
C ALA A 319 38.01 39.45 0.49
N ARG A 320 37.14 39.42 -0.54
CA ARG A 320 36.76 40.64 -1.29
C ARG A 320 35.58 40.46 -2.25
N ALA A 321 34.65 41.43 -2.17
CA ALA A 321 33.54 41.68 -3.10
C ALA A 321 34.00 42.40 -4.41
N PRO A 322 33.11 42.64 -5.40
CA PRO A 322 32.18 43.79 -5.32
C PRO A 322 30.75 43.55 -5.89
N ALA A 323 29.92 44.56 -5.64
CA ALA A 323 28.46 44.63 -5.73
C ALA A 323 27.87 44.78 -7.14
N LYS A 324 26.57 44.42 -7.28
CA LYS A 324 25.60 45.17 -8.11
C LYS A 324 24.15 45.04 -7.63
N GLU A 325 23.59 46.21 -7.31
CA GLU A 325 22.22 46.76 -7.32
C GLU A 325 20.95 45.89 -7.17
N ALA A 326 20.07 46.39 -6.28
CA ALA A 326 18.72 45.93 -5.94
C ALA A 326 17.63 46.33 -6.99
N PRO A 327 16.35 45.93 -6.78
CA PRO A 327 15.50 46.84 -6.01
C PRO A 327 14.47 46.19 -5.05
N LEU A 328 14.30 46.93 -3.94
CA LEU A 328 13.08 47.30 -3.20
C LEU A 328 12.22 46.26 -2.47
N ALA A 329 12.07 46.57 -1.17
CA ALA A 329 11.44 45.83 -0.10
C ALA A 329 10.02 46.33 0.24
N SER A 330 9.24 45.47 0.91
CA SER A 330 8.32 45.80 2.01
C SER A 330 7.83 44.47 2.60
N GLY A 331 7.88 44.13 3.90
CA GLY A 331 8.35 44.83 5.09
C GLY A 331 8.14 43.95 6.35
N LYS A 332 8.75 44.41 7.45
CA LYS A 332 8.58 44.03 8.88
C LYS A 332 9.07 42.65 9.37
N GLU A 333 10.28 42.68 9.95
CA GLU A 333 10.72 41.80 11.03
C GLU A 333 10.02 42.12 12.35
N THR A 334 9.79 41.07 13.15
CA THR A 334 10.19 41.05 14.57
C THR A 334 10.83 39.70 14.86
N ALA A 335 12.10 39.72 15.26
CA ALA A 335 12.88 38.56 15.67
C ALA A 335 12.56 38.12 17.11
N LYS A 336 12.60 36.80 17.35
CA LYS A 336 13.15 36.23 18.59
C LYS A 336 13.54 34.76 18.37
N LEU A 337 14.83 34.47 18.58
CA LEU A 337 15.44 33.15 18.59
C LEU A 337 15.07 32.36 19.85
N ALA A 338 14.95 31.04 19.73
CA ALA A 338 15.62 30.07 20.61
C ALA A 338 15.76 28.71 19.89
N VAL A 339 16.89 28.08 20.16
CA VAL A 339 17.46 26.83 19.62
C VAL A 339 16.93 25.61 20.37
N THR A 340 16.84 24.46 19.66
CA THR A 340 17.17 23.04 20.01
C THR A 340 16.20 22.16 19.20
N GLY A 341 16.59 21.25 18.31
CA GLY A 341 17.59 20.20 18.48
C GLY A 341 16.97 19.02 19.21
N GLY A 342 16.53 17.99 18.48
CA GLY A 342 16.26 16.65 19.01
C GLY A 342 14.79 16.21 19.11
N GLU A 343 14.59 14.94 18.73
CA GLU A 343 13.53 14.01 19.11
C GLU A 343 12.32 13.85 18.16
N LEU A 344 12.40 12.78 17.37
CA LEU A 344 11.28 12.09 16.73
C LEU A 344 10.24 11.70 17.79
N PRO A 345 8.94 11.95 17.59
CA PRO A 345 7.95 11.64 18.61
C PRO A 345 7.58 10.15 18.55
N SER A 346 7.94 9.45 19.63
CA SER A 346 7.71 8.04 19.96
C SER A 346 6.25 7.70 20.31
N TRP A 347 5.30 7.94 19.41
CA TRP A 347 3.88 7.62 19.64
C TRP A 347 3.30 6.49 18.75
N LEU A 348 4.12 5.77 17.98
CA LEU A 348 3.68 4.61 17.19
C LEU A 348 3.96 3.24 17.82
N THR A 349 4.12 3.18 19.14
CA THR A 349 4.10 1.91 19.87
C THR A 349 2.98 1.89 20.89
N GLY A 350 1.89 1.19 20.55
CA GLY A 350 0.92 0.70 21.52
C GLY A 350 -0.53 0.82 21.07
N SER A 351 -1.06 -0.25 20.48
CA SER A 351 -2.38 -0.83 20.83
C SER A 351 -2.64 -2.10 20.01
N ALA A 352 -2.02 -3.20 20.41
CA ALA A 352 -2.63 -4.51 20.29
C ALA A 352 -3.50 -4.75 21.54
N LEU A 353 -4.62 -5.47 21.35
CA LEU A 353 -5.64 -5.91 22.33
C LEU A 353 -6.88 -5.01 22.50
N ALA A 354 -7.96 -5.34 21.77
CA ALA A 354 -9.18 -5.94 22.34
C ALA A 354 -10.39 -5.82 21.39
N ALA A 355 -10.71 -6.86 20.61
CA ALA A 355 -12.06 -7.02 20.02
C ALA A 355 -12.38 -8.46 19.55
N LEU A 356 -12.32 -9.46 20.43
CA LEU A 356 -13.03 -10.74 20.20
C LEU A 356 -13.69 -11.21 21.49
N GLY A 357 -15.01 -11.05 21.57
CA GLY A 357 -15.72 -11.41 22.80
C GLY A 357 -17.24 -11.23 22.82
N VAL A 358 -17.96 -11.27 21.69
CA VAL A 358 -19.44 -11.42 21.71
C VAL A 358 -19.89 -12.20 20.47
N GLY A 359 -19.95 -13.54 20.56
CA GLY A 359 -20.38 -14.34 19.40
C GLY A 359 -20.75 -15.81 19.63
N ALA A 360 -20.64 -16.35 20.86
CA ALA A 360 -20.91 -17.77 21.11
C ALA A 360 -21.88 -18.05 22.29
N GLY A 361 -22.61 -17.04 22.77
CA GLY A 361 -23.48 -17.15 23.95
C GLY A 361 -24.99 -17.31 23.68
N LEU A 362 -25.45 -17.34 22.43
CA LEU A 362 -26.90 -17.23 22.11
C LEU A 362 -27.53 -18.44 21.41
N LEU A 363 -26.82 -19.57 21.26
CA LEU A 363 -27.36 -20.79 20.63
C LEU A 363 -27.65 -21.96 21.58
N VAL A 364 -27.56 -21.78 22.90
CA VAL A 364 -27.87 -22.85 23.90
C VAL A 364 -29.15 -22.58 24.70
N ALA A 365 -29.82 -21.44 24.53
CA ALA A 365 -30.97 -21.05 25.35
C ALA A 365 -32.36 -21.20 24.68
N ILE A 366 -32.49 -21.90 23.54
CA ILE A 366 -33.80 -22.17 22.89
C ILE A 366 -34.03 -23.68 22.71
N ARG A 367 -33.96 -24.44 23.81
CA ARG A 367 -34.48 -25.83 23.80
C ARG A 367 -35.13 -26.33 25.07
N ARG A 368 -35.60 -25.44 25.96
CA ARG A 368 -36.47 -25.84 27.07
C ARG A 368 -37.40 -24.71 27.50
N ARG A 369 -38.59 -24.62 26.89
CA ARG A 369 -39.87 -24.22 27.52
C ARG A 369 -41.00 -24.14 26.49
N THR A 370 -41.58 -25.28 26.17
CA THR A 370 -42.98 -25.38 25.72
C THR A 370 -43.52 -26.72 26.17
N PHE A 371 -43.84 -26.81 27.46
CA PHE A 371 -44.91 -27.67 27.95
C PHE A 371 -45.44 -27.02 29.24
N VAL A 372 -46.75 -27.19 29.46
CA VAL A 372 -47.59 -26.70 30.57
C VAL A 372 -48.49 -25.51 30.22
N GLU A 373 -49.63 -25.91 29.62
CA GLU A 373 -51.02 -25.63 30.05
C GLU A 373 -51.78 -24.36 29.61
N ARG A 374 -52.87 -24.69 28.89
CA ARG A 374 -54.19 -24.06 28.69
C ARG A 374 -54.35 -23.01 27.60
#